data_AF-A0A434LBU1-F1
#
_entry.id   AF-A0A434LBU1-F1
#
_cell.length_a   1.000
_cell.length_b   1.000
_cell.length_c   1.000
_cell.angle_alpha   90.00
_cell.angle_beta   90.00
_cell.angle_gamma   90.00
#
_symmetry.space_group_name_H-M   'P 1'
#
loop_
_entity.id
_entity.type
_entity.pdbx_description
1 polymer ?
#
loop_
_entity_poly.entity_id
_entity_poly.type
_entity_poly.pdbx_seq_one_letter_code
_entity_poly.pdbx_strand_id
1 'polypeptide(L)'
;SLDLARHAERLGYRRYWLAEHHNMPGIASAATSVVIAHVAGGTRTIRVGAGGIMLPNHSPLVIAEQFGTLNALHPGRIDLGLGRAPGTDMGTARALRRNLEAGADSFPQDVVELMGYFQAAEDGQRIRAVPGEGEQVPIWILGSSLYGAQLAAMLGLPYVFASHFAPAELDHALEIYRSRFQSSK
;
A
#
# COMPACT_ATOMS: atom_id res chain seq x y z
N SER A 1 7.69 -0.49 -18.08
CA SER A 1 6.67 0.12 -17.19
C SER A 1 6.39 1.58 -17.51
N LEU A 2 7.39 2.46 -17.64
CA LEU A 2 7.16 3.89 -17.86
C LEU A 2 6.37 4.20 -19.15
N ASP A 3 6.69 3.55 -20.27
CA ASP A 3 5.97 3.80 -21.53
C ASP A 3 4.48 3.47 -21.45
N LEU A 4 4.14 2.38 -20.74
CA LEU A 4 2.74 2.02 -20.48
C LEU A 4 2.07 3.04 -19.56
N ALA A 5 2.73 3.50 -18.50
CA ALA A 5 2.17 4.52 -17.61
C ALA A 5 1.90 5.84 -18.35
N ARG A 6 2.82 6.28 -19.21
CA ARG A 6 2.62 7.45 -20.08
C ARG A 6 1.48 7.24 -21.07
N HIS A 7 1.33 6.03 -21.60
CA HIS A 7 0.23 5.72 -22.51
C HIS A 7 -1.12 5.73 -21.78
N ALA A 8 -1.20 5.10 -20.61
CA ALA A 8 -2.38 5.11 -19.75
C ALA A 8 -2.77 6.54 -19.35
N GLU A 9 -1.79 7.39 -19.03
CA GLU A 9 -2.02 8.81 -18.77
C GLU A 9 -2.66 9.54 -19.96
N ARG A 10 -2.15 9.33 -21.18
CA ARG A 10 -2.74 9.92 -22.40
C ARG A 10 -4.16 9.46 -22.66
N LEU A 11 -4.50 8.25 -22.23
CA LEU A 11 -5.85 7.68 -22.34
C LEU A 11 -6.78 8.12 -21.19
N GLY A 12 -6.30 8.91 -20.23
CA GLY A 12 -7.11 9.43 -19.12
C GLY A 12 -7.33 8.45 -17.97
N TYR A 13 -6.51 7.41 -17.85
CA TYR A 13 -6.57 6.54 -16.67
C TYR A 13 -6.25 7.32 -15.39
N ARG A 14 -6.97 7.00 -14.30
CA ARG A 14 -6.84 7.71 -13.03
C ARG A 14 -5.56 7.39 -12.27
N ARG A 15 -5.13 6.12 -12.30
CA ARG A 15 -4.02 5.63 -11.49
C ARG A 15 -3.26 4.50 -12.19
N TYR A 16 -1.98 4.39 -11.90
CA TYR A 16 -1.08 3.31 -12.33
C TYR A 16 -0.39 2.73 -11.10
N TRP A 17 -0.73 1.50 -10.74
CA TRP A 17 -0.19 0.85 -9.54
C TRP A 17 0.80 -0.26 -9.89
N LEU A 18 1.85 -0.37 -9.07
CA LEU A 18 2.90 -1.37 -9.17
C LEU A 18 2.72 -2.37 -8.02
N ALA A 19 2.65 -3.66 -8.33
CA ALA A 19 2.54 -4.71 -7.33
C ALA A 19 3.92 -5.10 -6.80
N GLU A 20 4.02 -5.35 -5.49
CA GLU A 20 5.24 -5.89 -4.89
C GLU A 20 5.25 -7.43 -4.98
N HIS A 21 6.27 -8.00 -5.62
CA HIS A 21 6.57 -9.43 -5.60
C HIS A 21 8.06 -9.64 -5.47
N HIS A 22 8.46 -10.67 -4.73
CA HIS A 22 9.86 -11.04 -4.52
C HIS A 22 10.14 -12.41 -5.13
N ASN A 23 11.39 -12.62 -5.56
CA ASN A 23 11.86 -13.89 -6.12
C ASN A 23 10.92 -14.49 -7.20
N MET A 24 10.25 -13.63 -7.97
CA MET A 24 9.30 -14.03 -9.01
C MET A 24 9.77 -13.50 -10.37
N PRO A 25 10.53 -14.31 -11.14
CA PRO A 25 10.93 -13.95 -12.50
C PRO A 25 9.71 -13.54 -13.33
N GLY A 26 9.75 -12.33 -13.91
CA GLY A 26 8.64 -11.75 -14.66
C GLY A 26 7.98 -10.54 -14.00
N ILE A 27 8.22 -10.29 -12.70
CA ILE A 27 7.74 -9.09 -12.00
C ILE A 27 8.93 -8.26 -11.49
N ALA A 28 9.27 -7.21 -12.24
CA ALA A 28 10.42 -6.35 -11.97
C ALA A 28 10.08 -5.15 -11.08
N SER A 29 9.37 -5.38 -9.97
CA SER A 29 8.91 -4.34 -9.03
C SER A 29 9.09 -4.69 -7.55
N ALA A 30 10.03 -5.57 -7.22
CA ALA A 30 10.37 -5.90 -5.83
C ALA A 30 10.85 -4.68 -5.01
N ALA A 31 11.62 -3.78 -5.63
CA ALA A 31 11.98 -2.48 -5.07
C ALA A 31 10.89 -1.43 -5.39
N THR A 32 9.69 -1.66 -4.85
CA THR A 32 8.45 -0.97 -5.27
C THR A 32 8.57 0.55 -5.28
N SER A 33 9.10 1.16 -4.21
CA SER A 33 9.25 2.62 -4.09
C SER A 33 10.18 3.22 -5.14
N VAL A 34 11.25 2.52 -5.52
CA VAL A 34 12.17 2.93 -6.58
C VAL A 34 11.46 2.98 -7.94
N VAL A 35 10.67 1.95 -8.24
CA VAL A 35 9.93 1.89 -9.52
C VAL A 35 8.81 2.93 -9.55
N ILE A 36 8.14 3.18 -8.41
CA ILE A 36 7.15 4.26 -8.28
C ILE A 36 7.80 5.61 -8.58
N ALA A 37 8.95 5.92 -7.97
CA ALA A 37 9.67 7.18 -8.21
C ALA A 37 9.99 7.38 -9.71
N HIS A 38 10.50 6.33 -10.37
CA HIS A 38 10.80 6.37 -11.79
C HIS A 38 9.55 6.65 -12.65
N VAL A 39 8.43 5.99 -12.35
CA VAL A 39 7.17 6.18 -13.11
C VAL A 39 6.54 7.54 -12.82
N ALA A 40 6.54 7.98 -11.57
CA ALA A 40 5.99 9.27 -11.15
C ALA A 40 6.77 10.44 -11.76
N GLY A 41 8.10 10.39 -11.78
CA GLY A 41 8.95 11.38 -12.44
C GLY A 41 8.82 11.38 -13.97
N GLY A 42 8.40 10.26 -14.57
CA GLY A 42 8.21 10.15 -16.01
C GLY A 42 6.79 10.45 -16.51
N THR A 43 5.85 10.76 -15.62
CA THR A 43 4.43 11.08 -15.91
C THR A 43 4.04 12.42 -15.26
N ARG A 44 2.90 13.01 -15.63
CA ARG A 44 2.54 14.39 -15.21
C ARG A 44 1.31 14.49 -14.31
N THR A 45 0.26 13.74 -14.60
CA THR A 45 -1.07 13.89 -14.01
C THR A 45 -1.62 12.60 -13.42
N ILE A 46 -1.27 11.43 -13.98
CA ILE A 46 -1.75 10.15 -13.48
C ILE A 46 -1.24 9.93 -12.05
N ARG A 47 -2.08 9.36 -11.16
CA ARG A 47 -1.61 8.90 -9.85
C ARG A 47 -0.73 7.67 -10.00
N VAL A 48 0.31 7.55 -9.20
CA VAL A 48 1.23 6.41 -9.21
C VAL A 48 1.35 5.87 -7.80
N GLY A 49 1.40 4.56 -7.63
CA GLY A 49 1.44 4.01 -6.28
C GLY A 49 1.68 2.53 -6.22
N ALA A 50 1.59 2.00 -5.01
CA ALA A 50 1.66 0.56 -4.78
C ALA A 50 0.27 -0.05 -4.86
N GLY A 51 0.17 -1.21 -5.52
CA GLY A 51 -1.02 -2.05 -5.54
C GLY A 51 -0.70 -3.50 -5.21
N GLY A 52 -0.07 -3.84 -4.07
CA GLY A 52 0.24 -3.02 -2.88
C GLY A 52 1.63 -3.33 -2.33
N ILE A 53 2.04 -2.61 -1.30
CA ILE A 53 3.16 -2.97 -0.42
C ILE A 53 2.72 -4.17 0.42
N MET A 54 3.53 -5.22 0.42
CA MET A 54 3.29 -6.40 1.26
C MET A 54 3.79 -6.10 2.66
N LEU A 55 3.00 -5.31 3.41
CA LEU A 55 3.41 -4.68 4.66
C LEU A 55 4.06 -5.64 5.67
N PRO A 56 3.63 -6.93 5.81
CA PRO A 56 4.31 -7.88 6.70
C PRO A 56 5.79 -8.17 6.39
N ASN A 57 6.29 -7.73 5.24
CA ASN A 57 7.71 -7.85 4.87
C ASN A 57 8.54 -6.62 5.29
N HIS A 58 7.91 -5.55 5.77
CA HIS A 58 8.55 -4.25 5.99
C HIS A 58 8.33 -3.71 7.39
N SER A 59 9.17 -2.77 7.81
CA SER A 59 8.87 -1.92 8.96
C SER A 59 7.89 -0.81 8.55
N PRO A 60 6.80 -0.58 9.32
CA PRO A 60 5.87 0.53 9.06
C PRO A 60 6.57 1.89 8.95
N LEU A 61 7.58 2.17 9.80
CA LEU A 61 8.36 3.41 9.75
C LEU A 61 9.06 3.60 8.39
N VAL A 62 9.71 2.55 7.88
CA VAL A 62 10.41 2.61 6.58
C VAL A 62 9.43 2.87 5.44
N ILE A 63 8.23 2.28 5.49
CA ILE A 63 7.20 2.53 4.48
C ILE A 63 6.67 3.97 4.59
N ALA A 64 6.47 4.49 5.81
CA ALA A 64 6.09 5.89 6.01
C ALA A 64 7.14 6.83 5.40
N GLU A 65 8.42 6.59 5.65
CA GLU A 65 9.53 7.40 5.12
C GLU A 65 9.62 7.36 3.59
N GLN A 66 9.49 6.16 3.01
CA GLN A 66 9.51 6.00 1.55
C GLN A 66 8.34 6.71 0.88
N PHE A 67 7.12 6.52 1.38
CA PHE A 67 5.93 7.10 0.76
C PHE A 67 5.75 8.58 1.09
N GLY A 68 6.22 9.02 2.25
CA GLY A 68 6.36 10.44 2.59
C GLY A 68 7.33 11.13 1.64
N THR A 69 8.50 10.54 1.41
CA THR A 69 9.47 11.06 0.42
C THR A 69 8.87 11.10 -0.99
N LEU A 70 8.22 10.03 -1.43
CA LEU A 70 7.56 9.98 -2.74
C LEU A 70 6.50 11.08 -2.87
N ASN A 71 5.69 11.31 -1.83
CA ASN A 71 4.65 12.34 -1.86
C ASN A 71 5.27 13.74 -1.84
N ALA A 72 6.33 13.98 -1.08
CA ALA A 72 7.05 15.25 -1.10
C ALA A 72 7.65 15.56 -2.49
N LEU A 73 8.15 14.55 -3.21
CA LEU A 73 8.67 14.70 -4.58
C LEU A 73 7.55 14.84 -5.63
N HIS A 74 6.39 14.23 -5.38
CA HIS A 74 5.28 14.13 -6.31
C HIS A 74 3.93 14.43 -5.62
N PRO A 75 3.73 15.67 -5.13
CA PRO A 75 2.64 16.01 -4.22
C PRO A 75 1.28 15.72 -4.83
N GLY A 76 0.43 15.04 -4.05
CA GLY A 76 -0.94 14.73 -4.43
C GLY A 76 -1.07 13.66 -5.52
N ARG A 77 0.02 12.96 -5.89
CA ARG A 77 0.00 11.93 -6.94
C ARG A 77 0.32 10.52 -6.44
N ILE A 78 0.69 10.35 -5.18
CA ILE A 78 1.13 9.06 -4.64
C ILE A 78 -0.01 8.31 -3.95
N ASP A 79 -0.19 7.03 -4.28
CA ASP A 79 -1.11 6.10 -3.59
C ASP A 79 -0.32 5.02 -2.83
N LEU A 80 -0.71 4.74 -1.59
CA LEU A 80 -0.14 3.66 -0.79
C LEU A 80 -1.15 2.53 -0.59
N GLY A 81 -1.17 1.56 -1.50
CA GLY A 81 -1.89 0.31 -1.30
C GLY A 81 -1.13 -0.64 -0.38
N LEU A 82 -1.82 -1.27 0.57
CA LEU A 82 -1.28 -2.19 1.56
C LEU A 82 -1.93 -3.56 1.42
N GLY A 83 -1.11 -4.62 1.35
CA GLY A 83 -1.56 -6.01 1.28
C GLY A 83 -1.04 -6.84 2.45
N ARG A 84 -1.86 -7.80 2.89
CA ARG A 84 -1.55 -8.73 3.99
C ARG A 84 -0.71 -9.94 3.55
N ALA A 85 -0.82 -10.33 2.28
CA ALA A 85 -0.10 -11.49 1.77
C ALA A 85 1.42 -11.22 1.75
N PRO A 86 2.28 -12.25 1.78
CA PRO A 86 3.73 -12.04 1.66
C PRO A 86 4.19 -11.65 0.25
N GLY A 87 3.37 -11.84 -0.79
CA GLY A 87 3.74 -11.56 -2.19
C GLY A 87 4.85 -12.44 -2.77
N THR A 88 5.14 -13.57 -2.11
CA THR A 88 6.21 -14.50 -2.48
C THR A 88 6.03 -15.85 -1.77
N ASP A 89 6.85 -16.85 -2.11
CA ASP A 89 6.93 -18.13 -1.39
C ASP A 89 7.45 -17.97 0.06
N MET A 90 7.20 -18.98 0.91
CA MET A 90 7.55 -18.91 2.33
C MET A 90 9.06 -18.87 2.61
N GLY A 91 9.91 -19.42 1.72
CA GLY A 91 11.36 -19.36 1.86
C GLY A 91 11.85 -17.93 1.68
N THR A 92 11.40 -17.27 0.63
CA THR A 92 11.69 -15.85 0.37
C THR A 92 11.06 -14.95 1.44
N ALA A 93 9.83 -15.21 1.87
CA ALA A 93 9.18 -14.43 2.94
C ALA A 93 9.97 -14.49 4.25
N ARG A 94 10.57 -15.65 4.59
CA ARG A 94 11.47 -15.79 5.75
C ARG A 94 12.75 -14.98 5.61
N ALA A 95 13.29 -14.85 4.39
CA ALA A 95 14.47 -14.03 4.13
C ALA A 95 14.18 -12.52 4.23
N LEU A 96 12.94 -12.10 3.94
CA LEU A 96 12.50 -10.70 4.03
C LEU A 96 12.09 -10.28 5.45
N ARG A 97 11.44 -11.19 6.20
CA ARG A 97 10.81 -10.85 7.48
C ARG A 97 11.82 -10.54 8.57
N ARG A 98 11.58 -9.42 9.26
CA ARG A 98 12.27 -9.04 10.50
C ARG A 98 11.80 -9.86 11.73
N ASN A 99 10.52 -10.24 11.77
CA ASN A 99 9.93 -11.02 12.86
C ASN A 99 9.10 -12.18 12.31
N LEU A 100 9.64 -13.40 12.44
CA LEU A 100 9.01 -14.62 11.93
C LEU A 100 7.71 -14.98 12.68
N GLU A 101 7.58 -14.53 13.93
CA GLU A 101 6.44 -14.86 14.81
C GLU A 101 5.24 -13.92 14.61
N ALA A 102 5.46 -12.66 14.23
CA ALA A 102 4.39 -11.65 14.09
C ALA A 102 3.62 -11.76 12.76
N GLY A 103 4.32 -12.19 11.69
CA GLY A 103 3.75 -12.62 10.42
C GLY A 103 2.58 -11.81 9.85
N ALA A 104 1.57 -12.50 9.31
CA ALA A 104 0.41 -11.86 8.67
C ALA A 104 -0.66 -11.42 9.68
N ASP A 105 -0.48 -11.77 10.96
CA ASP A 105 -1.43 -11.53 12.03
C ASP A 105 -1.20 -10.14 12.67
N SER A 106 0.00 -9.57 12.54
CA SER A 106 0.30 -8.17 12.91
C SER A 106 -0.22 -7.14 11.93
N PHE A 107 -0.73 -7.54 10.77
CA PHE A 107 -1.07 -6.62 9.69
C PHE A 107 -2.00 -5.46 10.11
N PRO A 108 -3.09 -5.66 10.88
CA PRO A 108 -3.91 -4.54 11.36
C PRO A 108 -3.12 -3.55 12.22
N GLN A 109 -2.28 -4.06 13.12
CA GLN A 109 -1.47 -3.24 14.01
C GLN A 109 -0.43 -2.46 13.21
N ASP A 110 0.21 -3.10 12.23
CA ASP A 110 1.17 -2.46 11.33
C ASP A 110 0.53 -1.35 10.49
N VAL A 111 -0.72 -1.54 10.03
CA VAL A 111 -1.48 -0.50 9.32
C VAL A 111 -1.76 0.70 10.25
N VAL A 112 -2.19 0.45 11.48
CA VAL A 112 -2.46 1.52 12.46
C VAL A 112 -1.18 2.25 12.84
N GLU A 113 -0.07 1.53 13.06
CA GLU A 113 1.24 2.11 13.34
C GLU A 113 1.70 3.00 12.17
N LEU A 114 1.60 2.50 10.93
CA LEU A 114 1.90 3.25 9.72
C LEU A 114 1.07 4.54 9.60
N MET A 115 -0.24 4.47 9.85
CA MET A 115 -1.11 5.65 9.85
C MET A 115 -0.69 6.68 10.90
N GLY A 116 -0.22 6.21 12.06
CA GLY A 116 0.34 7.05 13.12
C GLY A 116 1.57 7.83 12.67
N TYR A 117 2.47 7.21 11.91
CA TYR A 117 3.67 7.89 11.40
C TYR A 117 3.38 9.02 10.39
N PHE A 118 2.22 9.01 9.73
CA PHE A 118 1.79 10.12 8.86
C PHE A 118 1.12 11.28 9.63
N GLN A 119 0.79 11.11 10.91
CA GLN A 119 0.27 12.21 11.72
C GLN A 119 1.36 13.27 11.98
N ALA A 120 0.93 14.48 12.36
CA ALA A 120 1.87 15.48 12.86
C ALA A 120 2.54 14.95 14.14
N ALA A 121 3.86 15.09 14.24
CA ALA A 121 4.57 14.64 15.44
C ALA A 121 4.15 15.45 16.67
N GLU A 122 4.01 14.75 17.79
CA GLU A 122 3.74 15.34 19.09
C GLU A 122 5.02 15.92 19.72
N ASP A 123 4.87 16.90 20.61
CA ASP A 123 5.99 17.48 21.35
C ASP A 123 6.73 16.40 22.16
N GLY A 124 8.04 16.27 21.92
CA GLY A 124 8.88 15.27 22.58
C GLY A 124 8.81 13.86 21.98
N GLN A 125 8.09 13.66 20.86
CA GLN A 125 8.06 12.39 20.14
C GLN A 125 9.47 12.02 19.63
N ARG A 126 9.96 10.86 20.09
CA ARG A 126 11.35 10.40 19.80
C ARG A 126 11.52 9.79 18.42
N ILE A 127 10.50 9.08 17.91
CA ILE A 127 10.55 8.37 16.63
C ILE A 127 9.53 9.03 15.71
N ARG A 128 10.00 9.51 14.56
CA ARG A 128 9.24 10.27 13.57
C ARG A 128 9.61 9.74 12.18
N ALA A 129 8.64 9.68 11.26
CA ALA A 129 8.94 9.40 9.87
C ALA A 129 9.39 10.69 9.19
N VAL A 130 10.64 10.75 8.74
CA VAL A 130 11.20 11.96 8.10
C VAL A 130 11.88 11.58 6.79
N PRO A 131 11.34 11.96 5.62
CA PRO A 131 10.05 12.64 5.37
C PRO A 131 8.85 11.69 5.55
N GLY A 132 7.75 12.14 6.14
CA GLY A 132 6.52 11.35 6.23
C GLY A 132 5.52 11.85 7.27
N GLU A 133 6.01 12.38 8.38
CA GLU A 133 5.17 13.07 9.35
C GLU A 133 4.39 14.23 8.70
N GLY A 134 3.11 14.34 8.99
CA GLY A 134 2.21 15.35 8.45
C GLY A 134 1.91 15.22 6.94
N GLU A 135 2.50 14.25 6.22
CA GLU A 135 2.21 14.01 4.82
C GLU A 135 0.84 13.35 4.62
N GLN A 136 0.06 13.87 3.67
CA GLN A 136 -1.25 13.30 3.32
C GLN A 136 -1.10 12.28 2.19
N VAL A 137 -0.68 11.06 2.55
CA VAL A 137 -0.59 9.93 1.61
C VAL A 137 -1.87 9.09 1.69
N PRO A 138 -2.70 8.99 0.62
CA PRO A 138 -3.87 8.13 0.63
C PRO A 138 -3.51 6.66 0.77
N ILE A 139 -3.96 6.04 1.86
CA ILE A 139 -3.79 4.62 2.14
C ILE A 139 -4.98 3.84 1.59
N TRP A 140 -4.70 2.70 0.95
CA TRP A 140 -5.70 1.76 0.44
C TRP A 140 -5.44 0.37 1.04
N ILE A 141 -6.49 -0.34 1.43
CA ILE A 141 -6.39 -1.75 1.81
C ILE A 141 -6.67 -2.61 0.57
N LEU A 142 -5.75 -3.52 0.26
CA LEU A 142 -5.92 -4.52 -0.79
C LEU A 142 -6.22 -5.88 -0.15
N GLY A 143 -7.22 -6.57 -0.68
CA GLY A 143 -7.60 -7.89 -0.18
C GLY A 143 -8.24 -8.77 -1.25
N SER A 144 -8.15 -10.08 -1.01
CA SER A 144 -8.87 -11.12 -1.76
C SER A 144 -9.71 -11.99 -0.83
N SER A 145 -10.08 -11.46 0.34
CA SER A 145 -10.87 -12.15 1.35
C SER A 145 -11.74 -11.18 2.13
N LEU A 146 -12.70 -11.72 2.89
CA LEU A 146 -13.60 -10.94 3.74
C LEU A 146 -12.84 -10.17 4.83
N TYR A 147 -11.69 -10.67 5.27
CA TYR A 147 -10.85 -10.02 6.26
C TYR A 147 -10.41 -8.61 5.82
N GLY A 148 -9.93 -8.48 4.58
CA GLY A 148 -9.49 -7.19 4.04
C GLY A 148 -10.64 -6.18 3.99
N ALA A 149 -11.82 -6.64 3.61
CA ALA A 149 -13.04 -5.82 3.60
C ALA A 149 -13.42 -5.34 5.01
N GLN A 150 -13.36 -6.21 6.02
CA GLN A 150 -13.65 -5.86 7.41
C GLN A 150 -12.64 -4.83 7.96
N LEU A 151 -11.34 -5.06 7.74
CA LEU A 151 -10.30 -4.15 8.22
C LEU A 151 -10.44 -2.76 7.56
N ALA A 152 -10.61 -2.72 6.25
CA ALA A 152 -10.79 -1.46 5.51
C ALA A 152 -12.02 -0.69 6.01
N ALA A 153 -13.13 -1.40 6.26
CA ALA A 153 -14.36 -0.81 6.79
C ALA A 153 -14.19 -0.27 8.21
N MET A 154 -13.55 -1.02 9.09
CA MET A 154 -13.30 -0.63 10.49
C MET A 154 -12.38 0.58 10.61
N LEU A 155 -11.38 0.69 9.73
CA LEU A 155 -10.43 1.81 9.71
C LEU A 155 -10.91 3.00 8.85
N GLY A 156 -12.07 2.90 8.19
CA GLY A 156 -12.58 3.94 7.30
C GLY A 156 -11.73 4.15 6.04
N LEU A 157 -10.96 3.14 5.64
CA LEU A 157 -10.04 3.23 4.51
C LEU A 157 -10.69 2.81 3.19
N PRO A 158 -10.24 3.38 2.06
CA PRO A 158 -10.56 2.87 0.73
C PRO A 158 -10.15 1.40 0.56
N TYR A 159 -11.00 0.61 -0.12
CA TYR A 159 -10.79 -0.82 -0.33
C TYR A 159 -10.63 -1.18 -1.81
N VAL A 160 -9.71 -2.10 -2.11
CA VAL A 160 -9.54 -2.73 -3.43
C VAL A 160 -9.61 -4.24 -3.30
N PHE A 161 -10.62 -4.84 -3.94
CA PHE A 161 -10.79 -6.28 -3.97
C PHE A 161 -10.13 -6.90 -5.21
N ALA A 162 -9.26 -7.89 -5.01
CA ALA A 162 -8.59 -8.62 -6.09
C ALA A 162 -9.47 -9.78 -6.60
N SER A 163 -10.48 -9.46 -7.41
CA SER A 163 -11.45 -10.43 -7.93
C SER A 163 -10.85 -11.54 -8.81
N HIS A 164 -9.69 -11.30 -9.42
CA HIS A 164 -8.99 -12.33 -10.20
C HIS A 164 -8.42 -13.48 -9.33
N PHE A 165 -8.25 -13.27 -8.01
CA PHE A 165 -7.85 -14.32 -7.08
C PHE A 165 -9.04 -15.03 -6.42
N ALA A 166 -10.10 -14.29 -6.09
CA ALA A 166 -11.25 -14.82 -5.36
C ALA A 166 -12.57 -14.28 -5.94
N PRO A 167 -12.92 -14.63 -7.20
CA PRO A 167 -14.07 -14.05 -7.89
C PRO A 167 -15.39 -14.34 -7.19
N ALA A 168 -15.53 -15.53 -6.59
CA ALA A 168 -16.73 -15.94 -5.87
C ALA A 168 -17.00 -15.12 -4.59
N GLU A 169 -15.98 -14.46 -4.04
CA GLU A 169 -16.09 -13.68 -2.80
C GLU A 169 -16.30 -12.17 -3.06
N LEU A 170 -16.32 -11.74 -4.32
CA LEU A 170 -16.37 -10.31 -4.68
C LEU A 170 -17.59 -9.61 -4.06
N ASP A 171 -18.79 -10.13 -4.31
CA ASP A 171 -20.03 -9.46 -3.87
C ASP A 171 -20.14 -9.44 -2.34
N HIS A 172 -19.81 -10.55 -1.68
CA HIS A 172 -19.79 -10.63 -0.21
C HIS A 172 -18.78 -9.66 0.40
N ALA A 173 -17.57 -9.56 -0.16
CA ALA A 173 -16.55 -8.65 0.33
C ALA A 173 -16.98 -7.18 0.17
N LEU A 174 -17.61 -6.82 -0.96
CA LEU A 174 -18.13 -5.47 -1.19
C LEU A 174 -19.30 -5.13 -0.25
N GLU A 175 -20.20 -6.08 -0.01
CA GLU A 175 -21.31 -5.92 0.94
C GLU A 175 -20.81 -5.71 2.37
N ILE A 176 -19.85 -6.54 2.82
CA ILE A 176 -19.24 -6.40 4.14
C ILE A 176 -18.54 -5.04 4.28
N TYR A 177 -17.78 -4.62 3.28
CA TYR A 177 -17.09 -3.32 3.31
C TYR A 177 -18.09 -2.18 3.46
N ARG A 178 -19.14 -2.15 2.62
CA ARG A 178 -20.12 -1.07 2.60
C ARG A 178 -21.01 -1.03 3.85
N SER A 179 -21.45 -2.21 4.33
CA SER A 179 -22.34 -2.32 5.49
C SER A 179 -21.66 -2.00 6.82
N ARG A 180 -20.33 -2.18 6.91
CA ARG A 180 -19.56 -1.97 8.14
C ARG A 180 -18.68 -0.72 8.11
N PHE A 181 -18.70 0.05 7.01
CA PHE A 181 -17.82 1.21 6.86
C PHE A 181 -18.07 2.23 7.97
N GLN A 182 -17.01 2.54 8.72
CA GLN A 182 -17.01 3.60 9.70
C GLN A 182 -16.17 4.74 9.13
N SER A 183 -16.76 5.92 8.93
CA SER A 183 -15.98 7.07 8.47
C SER A 183 -14.84 7.34 9.45
N SER A 184 -13.61 7.38 8.95
CA SER A 184 -12.50 7.96 9.68
C SER A 184 -12.80 9.45 9.87
N LYS A 185 -12.53 9.98 11.08
CA LYS A 185 -12.65 11.42 11.37
C LYS A 185 -11.59 12.22 10.64
#